data_AF-A0A841EJ78-F1
#
_entry.id   AF-A0A841EJ78-F1
#
_cell.length_a   1.000
_cell.length_b   1.000
_cell.length_c   1.000
_cell.angle_alpha   90.00
_cell.angle_beta   90.00
_cell.angle_gamma   90.00
#
_symmetry.space_group_name_H-M   'P 1'
#
loop_
_entity.id
_entity.type
_entity.pdbx_description
1 polymer ?
#
loop_
_entity_poly.entity_id
_entity_poly.type
_entity_poly.pdbx_seq_one_letter_code
_entity_poly.pdbx_strand_id
1 'polypeptide(L)' 'MIKTSAVPLNSSYNLTIPNNYIGKKIEIIIYALDEVEEQTTLPTKTKLSEKYRGILSKEQGENLDSHISKMRGE' A
#
# COMPACT_ATOMS: atom_id res chain seq x y z
N MET A 1 4.65 20.64 -12.00
CA MET A 1 5.16 20.39 -10.63
C MET A 1 6.64 20.11 -10.76
N ILE A 2 7.51 20.94 -10.16
CA ILE A 2 8.96 20.70 -10.16
C ILE A 2 9.25 19.92 -8.87
N LYS A 3 9.70 18.66 -9.00
CA LYS A 3 10.13 17.82 -7.88
C LYS A 3 11.65 17.72 -7.93
N THR A 4 12.30 18.23 -6.89
CA THR A 4 13.76 18.17 -6.75
C THR A 4 14.09 17.18 -5.65
N SER A 5 14.72 16.06 -6.01
CA SER A 5 15.32 15.11 -5.06
C SER A 5 16.82 15.34 -5.05
N ALA A 6 17.39 15.60 -3.87
CA ALA A 6 18.82 15.78 -3.70
C ALA A 6 19.27 15.08 -2.42
N VAL A 7 20.44 14.45 -2.47
CA VAL A 7 21.11 13.90 -1.28
C VAL A 7 22.04 15.01 -0.75
N PRO A 8 21.78 15.57 0.43
CA PRO A 8 22.65 16.60 0.99
C PRO A 8 24.01 15.99 1.35
N LEU A 9 25.09 16.49 0.74
CA LEU A 9 26.47 16.09 1.06
C LEU A 9 27.06 16.91 2.21
N ASN A 10 26.46 18.06 2.51
CA ASN A 10 26.88 19.00 3.55
C ASN A 10 25.65 19.45 4.37
N SER A 11 25.89 20.05 5.52
CA SER A 11 24.84 20.55 6.43
C SER A 11 24.04 21.75 5.90
N SER A 12 24.42 22.32 4.74
CA SER A 12 23.75 23.44 4.10
C SER A 12 23.31 23.12 2.68
N TYR A 13 22.07 23.48 2.35
CA TYR A 13 21.50 23.35 1.01
C TYR A 13 20.94 24.70 0.56
N ASN A 14 21.50 25.26 -0.52
CA ASN A 14 21.05 26.54 -1.07
C ASN A 14 20.00 26.29 -2.15
N LEU A 15 18.75 26.71 -1.91
CA LEU A 15 17.67 26.62 -2.88
C LEU A 15 17.51 27.96 -3.61
N THR A 16 17.63 27.96 -4.93
CA THR A 16 17.31 29.13 -5.77
C THR A 16 15.90 28.97 -6.33
N ILE A 17 15.00 29.90 -5.98
CA ILE A 17 13.61 29.90 -6.45
C ILE A 17 13.56 30.53 -7.85
N PRO A 18 13.01 29.85 -8.87
CA PRO A 18 12.88 30.43 -10.20
C PRO A 18 11.94 31.65 -10.22
N ASN A 19 12.24 32.62 -11.09
CA ASN A 19 11.49 33.88 -11.19
C ASN A 19 9.97 33.71 -11.40
N ASN A 20 9.51 32.59 -11.99
CA ASN A 20 8.08 32.36 -12.22
C ASN A 20 7.26 32.17 -10.92
N TYR A 21 7.93 31.81 -9.82
CA TYR A 21 7.30 31.54 -8.53
C TYR A 21 7.33 32.74 -7.59
N ILE A 22 7.97 33.86 -7.97
CA ILE A 22 7.98 35.10 -7.20
C ILE A 22 6.55 35.66 -7.13
N GLY A 23 6.07 35.94 -5.91
CA GLY A 23 4.71 36.44 -5.66
C GLY A 23 3.63 35.35 -5.49
N LYS A 24 4.01 34.07 -5.54
CA LYS A 24 3.11 32.95 -5.25
C LYS A 24 3.39 32.38 -3.86
N LYS A 25 2.36 31.81 -3.20
CA LYS A 25 2.55 31.05 -1.95
C LYS A 25 3.20 29.70 -2.29
N ILE A 26 4.35 29.42 -1.69
CA ILE A 26 5.12 28.19 -1.90
C ILE A 26 5.26 27.49 -0.56
N GLU A 27 4.99 26.19 -0.53
CA GLU A 27 5.23 25.32 0.62
C GLU A 27 6.39 24.37 0.27
N ILE A 28 7.39 24.29 1.15
CA ILE A 28 8.57 23.43 0.97
C ILE A 28 8.54 22.41 2.10
N ILE A 29 8.42 21.13 1.72
CA ILE A 29 8.42 20.01 2.65
C ILE A 29 9.69 19.21 2.41
N ILE A 30 10.48 19.01 3.47
CA ILE A 30 11.67 18.15 3.45
C ILE A 30 11.33 16.90 4.24
N TYR A 31 11.57 15.74 3.64
CA TYR A 31 11.38 14.44 4.27
C TYR A 31 12.47 13.48 3.80
N ALA A 32 12.89 12.56 4.68
CA ALA A 32 13.83 11.52 4.30
C ALA A 32 13.11 10.47 3.44
N LEU A 33 13.72 10.03 2.34
CA LEU A 33 13.11 9.02 1.45
C LEU A 33 12.97 7.67 2.15
N ASP A 34 13.88 7.36 3.08
CA ASP A 34 13.87 6.10 3.85
C ASP A 34 12.61 5.99 4.74
N GLU A 35 12.03 7.11 5.18
CA GLU A 35 10.78 7.14 5.96
C GLU A 35 9.53 6.86 5.10
N VAL A 36 9.62 7.03 3.77
CA VAL A 36 8.49 6.87 2.86
C VAL A 36 8.32 5.41 2.43
N GLU A 37 9.39 4.63 2.38
CA GLU A 37 9.32 3.24 1.94
C GLU A 37 8.49 2.35 2.88
N GLU A 38 8.52 2.62 4.20
CA GLU A 38 7.76 1.84 5.20
C GLU A 38 6.23 1.94 5.00
N GLN A 39 5.72 3.04 4.45
CA GLN A 39 4.28 3.23 4.22
C GLN A 39 3.80 2.65 2.87
N THR A 40 4.72 2.29 1.97
CA THR A 40 4.42 1.58 0.72
C THR A 40 4.43 0.06 0.85
N THR A 41 4.30 -0.47 2.06
CA THR A 41 3.74 -1.80 2.26
C THR A 41 2.24 -1.76 1.93
N LEU A 42 1.95 -1.60 0.63
CA LEU A 42 0.63 -1.90 0.06
C LEU A 42 0.20 -3.23 0.68
N PRO A 43 -1.01 -3.34 1.27
CA PRO A 43 -1.48 -4.64 1.69
C PRO A 43 -1.53 -5.47 0.42
N THR A 44 -0.57 -6.39 0.28
CA THR A 44 -0.58 -7.40 -0.76
C THR A 44 -1.97 -7.98 -0.69
N LYS A 45 -2.82 -7.65 -1.68
CA LYS A 45 -4.15 -8.20 -1.80
C LYS A 45 -3.93 -9.69 -2.01
N THR A 46 -3.85 -10.41 -0.89
CA THR A 46 -3.76 -11.85 -0.87
C THR A 46 -4.95 -12.31 -1.66
N LYS A 47 -4.69 -13.09 -2.72
CA LYS A 47 -5.79 -13.57 -3.56
C LYS A 47 -6.74 -14.31 -2.64
N LEU A 48 -8.04 -14.13 -2.82
CA LEU A 48 -9.05 -14.77 -1.96
C LEU A 48 -8.78 -16.29 -1.87
N SER A 49 -8.34 -16.90 -2.97
CA SER A 49 -7.88 -18.29 -3.02
C SER A 49 -6.79 -18.62 -2.01
N GLU A 50 -5.78 -17.77 -1.80
CA GLU A 50 -4.68 -18.01 -0.85
C GLU A 50 -5.14 -17.89 0.60
N LYS A 51 -6.06 -16.96 0.87
CA LYS A 51 -6.60 -16.75 2.22
C LYS A 51 -7.45 -17.93 2.70
N TYR A 52 -8.16 -18.62 1.80
CA TYR A 52 -9.10 -19.69 2.17
C TYR A 52 -8.65 -21.11 1.76
N ARG A 53 -7.47 -21.28 1.15
CA ARG A 53 -6.94 -22.60 0.77
C ARG A 53 -6.58 -23.42 2.00
N GLY A 54 -7.24 -24.55 2.18
CA GLY A 54 -6.94 -25.51 3.26
C GLY A 54 -7.58 -25.20 4.61
N ILE A 55 -8.49 -24.22 4.70
CA ILE A 55 -9.24 -23.93 5.93
C ILE A 55 -10.21 -25.07 6.27
N LEU A 56 -10.80 -25.69 5.24
CA LEU A 56 -11.71 -26.81 5.42
C LEU A 56 -10.98 -28.14 5.17
N SER A 57 -11.08 -29.06 6.13
CA SER A 57 -10.69 -30.46 5.93
C SER A 57 -11.69 -31.17 5.02
N LYS A 58 -11.29 -32.32 4.43
CA LYS A 58 -12.17 -33.12 3.57
C LYS A 58 -13.48 -33.52 4.27
N GLU A 59 -13.39 -33.99 5.52
CA GLU A 59 -14.58 -34.36 6.32
C GLU A 59 -15.50 -33.17 6.61
N GLN A 60 -14.92 -31.98 6.88
CA GLN A 60 -15.71 -30.78 7.07
C GLN A 60 -16.44 -30.38 5.79
N GLY A 61 -15.83 -30.63 4.62
CA GLY A 61 -16.42 -30.36 3.31
C GLY A 61 -17.60 -31.27 3.02
N GLU A 62 -17.44 -32.57 3.26
CA GLU A 62 -18.50 -33.58 3.08
C GLU A 62 -19.67 -33.37 4.05
N ASN A 63 -19.40 -32.97 5.29
CA ASN A 63 -20.45 -32.61 6.24
C ASN A 63 -21.22 -31.34 5.82
N LEU A 64 -20.53 -30.34 5.29
CA LEU A 64 -21.17 -29.11 4.78
C LEU A 64 -22.02 -29.40 3.55
N ASP A 65 -21.50 -30.21 2.63
CA ASP A 65 -22.20 -30.59 1.40
C ASP A 65 -23.45 -31.43 1.71
N SER A 66 -23.33 -32.45 2.57
CA SER A 66 -24.48 -33.25 3.02
C SER A 66 -25.52 -32.43 3.78
N HIS A 67 -25.10 -31.43 4.55
CA HIS A 67 -26.02 -30.52 5.24
C HIS A 67 -26.78 -29.61 4.25
N ILE A 68 -26.08 -29.08 3.24
CA ILE A 68 -26.68 -28.25 2.19
C ILE A 68 -27.68 -29.07 1.36
N SER A 69 -27.33 -30.30 0.97
CA SER A 69 -28.22 -31.18 0.21
C SER A 69 -29.50 -31.52 0.98
N LYS A 70 -29.40 -31.81 2.28
CA LYS A 70 -30.58 -32.00 3.16
C LYS A 70 -31.47 -30.76 3.26
N MET A 71 -30.86 -29.58 3.30
CA MET A 71 -31.59 -28.30 3.37
C MET A 71 -32.21 -27.90 2.03
N ARG A 72 -31.61 -28.32 0.91
CA ARG A 72 -32.09 -28.02 -0.44
C ARG A 72 -33.18 -28.99 -0.92
N GLY A 73 -33.38 -30.10 -0.23
CA GLY A 73 -34.54 -30.99 -0.42
C GLY A 73 -34.54 -31.67 -1.78
N GLU A 74 -33.53 -32.51 -2.03
CA GLU A 74 -33.70 -33.73 -2.84
C GLU A 74 -33.99 -34.91 -1.92
#